data_AF-A0A5B7YF62-F1
#
_entry.id   AF-A0A5B7YF62-F1
#
_cell.length_a   1.000
_cell.length_b   1.000
_cell.length_c   1.000
_cell.angle_alpha   90.00
_cell.angle_beta   90.00
_cell.angle_gamma   90.00
#
_symmetry.space_group_name_H-M   'P 1'
#
loop_
_entity.id
_entity.type
_entity.pdbx_description
1 polymer ?
#
loop_
_entity_poly.entity_id
_entity_poly.type
_entity_poly.pdbx_seq_one_letter_code
_entity_poly.pdbx_strand_id
1 'polypeptide(L)'
;MNSKVIRLILLGAAAYVTFVFMVIFLYPDKPENMDWQDREEYNKVQITKLSLGATREEVLALLGSPDITEAKMDSENSIQVMFYRTQHVRADGLTTQDECTPLLFENDLLVAWGDGAYQSYLKS
;
A
#
# COMPACT_ATOMS: atom_id res chain seq x y z
N MET A 1 22.83 -40.22 22.98
CA MET A 1 23.22 -39.64 21.68
C MET A 1 24.56 -38.92 21.84
N ASN A 2 25.46 -39.01 20.85
CA ASN A 2 26.81 -38.44 20.97
C ASN A 2 26.75 -36.91 21.12
N SER A 3 27.50 -36.34 22.08
CA SER A 3 27.51 -34.89 22.34
C SER A 3 27.96 -34.08 21.13
N LYS A 4 28.81 -34.65 20.27
CA LYS A 4 29.20 -34.05 18.98
C LYS A 4 28.02 -33.93 18.02
N VAL A 5 27.17 -34.96 17.97
CA VAL A 5 25.98 -34.99 17.12
C VAL A 5 24.94 -33.98 17.63
N ILE A 6 24.74 -33.89 18.94
CA ILE A 6 23.85 -32.88 19.55
C ILE A 6 24.32 -31.46 19.21
N ARG A 7 25.62 -31.17 19.35
CA ARG A 7 26.18 -29.85 19.00
C ARG A 7 25.99 -29.50 17.53
N LEU A 8 26.18 -30.48 16.63
CA LEU A 8 26.01 -30.26 15.19
C LEU A 8 24.55 -29.92 14.83
N ILE A 9 23.59 -30.63 15.45
CA ILE A 9 22.15 -30.38 15.26
C ILE A 9 21.80 -28.98 15.77
N LEU A 10 22.27 -28.59 16.95
CA LEU A 10 22.02 -27.26 17.52
C LEU A 10 22.59 -26.14 16.63
N LEU A 11 23.78 -26.34 16.07
CA LEU A 11 24.43 -25.37 15.20
C LEU A 11 23.67 -25.21 13.88
N GLY A 12 23.19 -26.32 13.31
CA GLY A 12 22.31 -26.29 12.13
C GLY A 12 20.99 -25.58 12.40
N ALA A 13 20.35 -25.84 13.55
CA ALA A 13 19.11 -25.18 13.93
C ALA A 13 19.32 -23.66 14.14
N ALA A 14 20.40 -23.26 14.82
CA ALA A 14 20.74 -21.86 15.01
C ALA A 14 21.02 -21.15 13.67
N ALA A 15 21.73 -21.80 12.75
CA ALA A 15 21.97 -21.28 11.41
C ALA A 15 20.66 -21.08 10.64
N TYR A 16 19.73 -22.05 10.72
CA TYR A 16 18.42 -21.94 10.07
C TYR A 16 17.59 -20.79 10.64
N VAL A 17 17.49 -20.65 11.96
CA VAL A 17 16.77 -19.54 12.62
C VAL A 17 17.38 -18.20 12.22
N THR A 18 18.70 -18.09 12.20
CA THR A 18 19.42 -16.87 11.78
C THR A 18 19.09 -16.52 10.33
N PHE A 19 19.07 -17.51 9.44
CA PHE A 19 18.71 -17.34 8.04
C PHE A 19 17.26 -16.87 7.85
N VAL A 20 16.30 -17.51 8.52
CA VAL A 20 14.88 -17.09 8.47
C VAL A 20 14.70 -15.66 8.98
N PHE A 21 15.34 -15.32 10.10
CA PHE A 21 15.31 -13.96 10.63
C PHE A 21 15.88 -12.94 9.64
N MET A 22 17.01 -13.27 8.99
CA MET A 22 17.61 -12.43 7.97
C MET A 22 16.68 -12.22 6.77
N VAL A 23 15.97 -13.26 6.32
CA VAL A 23 15.00 -13.15 5.21
C VAL A 23 13.86 -12.20 5.59
N ILE A 24 13.23 -12.39 6.75
CA ILE A 24 12.12 -11.54 7.21
C ILE A 24 12.55 -10.08 7.36
N PHE A 25 13.76 -9.84 7.88
CA PHE A 25 14.27 -8.49 8.09
C PHE A 25 14.65 -7.78 6.79
N LEU A 26 15.22 -8.50 5.81
CA LEU A 26 15.66 -7.91 4.55
C LEU A 26 14.53 -7.76 3.52
N TYR A 27 13.45 -8.55 3.65
CA TYR A 27 12.33 -8.58 2.72
C TYR A 27 10.99 -8.40 3.47
N PRO A 28 10.69 -7.20 4.00
CA PRO A 28 9.40 -6.94 4.61
C PRO A 28 8.28 -7.02 3.57
N ASP A 29 7.14 -7.59 3.97
CA ASP A 29 5.94 -7.64 3.12
C ASP A 29 5.43 -6.22 2.85
N LYS A 30 5.27 -5.90 1.56
CA LYS A 30 4.68 -4.63 1.10
C LYS A 30 3.29 -4.90 0.53
N PRO A 31 2.31 -3.99 0.67
CA PRO A 31 1.00 -4.12 0.03
C PRO A 31 1.08 -4.38 -1.49
N GLU A 32 2.11 -3.85 -2.15
CA GLU A 32 2.40 -4.03 -3.58
C GLU A 32 2.69 -5.49 -3.97
N ASN A 33 3.15 -6.31 -3.03
CA ASN A 33 3.49 -7.72 -3.26
C ASN A 33 2.35 -8.67 -2.89
N MET A 34 1.24 -8.15 -2.34
CA MET A 34 0.07 -8.96 -2.02
C MET A 34 -0.61 -9.45 -3.31
N ASP A 35 -1.31 -10.59 -3.22
CA ASP A 35 -2.23 -10.96 -4.30
C ASP A 35 -3.28 -9.84 -4.47
N TRP A 36 -3.76 -9.65 -5.70
CA TRP A 36 -4.65 -8.55 -6.02
C TRP A 36 -5.93 -8.56 -5.18
N GLN A 37 -6.44 -9.74 -4.79
CA GLN A 37 -7.64 -9.87 -3.95
C GLN A 37 -7.38 -9.41 -2.53
N ASP A 38 -6.25 -9.82 -1.97
CA ASP A 38 -5.82 -9.43 -0.63
C ASP A 38 -5.52 -7.94 -0.56
N ARG A 39 -4.85 -7.39 -1.59
CA ARG A 39 -4.55 -5.96 -1.70
C ARG A 39 -5.82 -5.12 -1.79
N GLU A 40 -6.83 -5.58 -2.53
CA GLU A 40 -8.12 -4.89 -2.68
C GLU A 40 -8.84 -4.77 -1.32
N GLU A 41 -8.96 -5.87 -0.58
CA GLU A 41 -9.61 -5.85 0.74
C GLU A 41 -8.75 -5.09 1.77
N TYR A 42 -7.43 -5.23 1.70
CA TYR A 42 -6.50 -4.45 2.52
C TYR A 42 -6.70 -2.94 2.32
N ASN A 43 -6.68 -2.47 1.07
CA ASN A 43 -6.88 -1.06 0.73
C ASN A 43 -8.22 -0.56 1.26
N LYS A 44 -9.30 -1.32 1.02
CA LYS A 44 -10.64 -0.99 1.48
C LYS A 44 -10.70 -0.80 2.99
N VAL A 45 -10.09 -1.69 3.76
CA VAL A 45 -10.05 -1.59 5.23
C VAL A 45 -9.15 -0.45 5.71
N GLN A 46 -7.94 -0.29 5.16
CA GLN A 46 -7.01 0.73 5.61
C GLN A 46 -7.47 2.15 5.30
N ILE A 47 -8.13 2.36 4.15
CA ILE A 47 -8.67 3.68 3.77
C ILE A 47 -9.69 4.17 4.81
N THR A 48 -10.48 3.28 5.43
CA THR A 48 -11.42 3.68 6.51
C THR A 48 -10.74 4.23 7.77
N LYS A 49 -9.43 4.00 7.93
CA LYS A 49 -8.64 4.43 9.08
C LYS A 49 -7.82 5.67 8.80
N LEU A 50 -7.86 6.20 7.57
CA LEU A 50 -7.14 7.41 7.20
C LEU A 50 -7.70 8.62 7.95
N SER A 51 -6.81 9.55 8.23
CA SER A 51 -7.12 10.86 8.78
C SER A 51 -6.75 11.95 7.79
N LEU A 52 -7.59 12.96 7.69
CA LEU A 52 -7.25 14.19 6.97
C LEU A 52 -5.96 14.80 7.53
N GLY A 53 -5.16 15.39 6.65
CA GLY A 53 -3.85 15.93 6.96
C GLY A 53 -2.72 14.89 7.00
N ALA A 54 -3.01 13.60 6.79
CA ALA A 54 -1.96 12.60 6.59
C ALA A 54 -1.12 12.98 5.36
N THR A 55 0.19 12.81 5.48
CA THR A 55 1.12 13.10 4.38
C THR A 55 1.01 12.04 3.29
N ARG A 56 1.33 12.44 2.05
CA ARG A 56 1.45 11.53 0.92
C ARG A 56 2.39 10.37 1.22
N GLU A 57 3.50 10.62 1.91
CA GLU A 57 4.46 9.59 2.30
C GLU A 57 3.88 8.58 3.28
N GLU A 58 3.13 9.03 4.30
CA GLU A 58 2.43 8.13 5.24
C GLU A 58 1.40 7.25 4.52
N VAL A 59 0.65 7.83 3.57
CA VAL A 59 -0.33 7.06 2.79
C VAL A 59 0.38 6.03 1.90
N LEU A 60 1.47 6.38 1.23
CA LEU A 60 2.26 5.45 0.42
C LEU A 60 2.91 4.35 1.28
N ALA A 61 3.37 4.68 2.49
CA ALA A 61 3.90 3.69 3.41
C ALA A 61 2.82 2.70 3.88
N LEU A 62 1.58 3.16 4.02
CA LEU A 62 0.45 2.33 4.47
C LEU A 62 -0.15 1.49 3.33
N LEU A 63 -0.42 2.09 2.17
CA LEU A 63 -1.17 1.47 1.07
C LEU A 63 -0.28 0.97 -0.08
N GLY A 64 1.01 1.32 -0.06
CA GLY A 64 1.91 1.09 -1.18
C GLY A 64 1.66 2.08 -2.33
N SER A 65 2.21 1.77 -3.50
CA SER A 65 1.99 2.56 -4.71
C SER A 65 0.53 2.52 -5.16
N PRO A 66 -0.05 3.63 -5.65
CA PRO A 66 -1.40 3.65 -6.21
C PRO A 66 -1.46 2.98 -7.59
N ASP A 67 -2.66 2.55 -8.00
CA ASP A 67 -2.89 1.92 -9.30
C ASP A 67 -2.99 2.95 -10.43
N ILE A 68 -3.57 4.12 -10.15
CA ILE A 68 -3.67 5.25 -11.09
C ILE A 68 -3.32 6.54 -10.34
N THR A 69 -2.68 7.49 -11.02
CA THR A 69 -2.42 8.83 -10.47
C THR A 69 -2.73 9.90 -11.50
N GLU A 70 -3.30 11.00 -11.04
CA GLU A 70 -3.48 12.23 -11.82
C GLU A 70 -3.02 13.41 -10.97
N ALA A 71 -2.40 14.41 -11.57
CA ALA A 71 -1.92 15.59 -10.87
C ALA A 71 -1.97 16.84 -11.76
N LYS A 72 -2.21 17.99 -11.14
CA LYS A 72 -2.18 19.30 -11.78
C LYS A 72 -1.70 20.36 -10.81
N MET A 73 -1.31 21.50 -11.36
CA MET A 73 -1.06 22.72 -10.59
C MET A 73 -2.28 23.62 -10.69
N ASP A 74 -2.83 24.03 -9.56
CA ASP A 74 -3.82 25.11 -9.49
C ASP A 74 -3.17 26.34 -8.89
N SER A 75 -2.88 27.34 -9.74
CA SER A 75 -2.14 28.56 -9.41
C SER A 75 -0.81 28.28 -8.66
N GLU A 76 -0.84 28.18 -7.34
CA GLU A 76 0.30 27.94 -6.45
C GLU A 76 0.26 26.58 -5.72
N ASN A 77 -0.85 25.84 -5.79
CA ASN A 77 -1.02 24.57 -5.08
C ASN A 77 -0.78 23.38 -6.02
N SER A 78 -0.06 22.37 -5.50
CA SER A 78 0.06 21.06 -6.14
C SER A 78 -1.14 20.20 -5.75
N ILE A 79 -1.96 19.81 -6.73
CA ILE A 79 -3.14 18.99 -6.50
C ILE A 79 -2.92 17.64 -7.17
N GLN A 80 -3.02 16.56 -6.40
CA GLN A 80 -2.83 15.20 -6.88
C GLN A 80 -3.97 14.30 -6.38
N VAL A 81 -4.46 13.42 -7.24
CA VAL A 81 -5.36 12.33 -6.84
C VAL A 81 -4.67 10.99 -7.09
N MET A 82 -4.74 10.12 -6.08
CA MET A 82 -4.26 8.75 -6.14
C MET A 82 -5.43 7.79 -6.07
N PHE A 83 -5.48 6.82 -6.95
CA PHE A 83 -6.52 5.82 -6.99
C PHE A 83 -5.96 4.48 -6.51
N TYR A 84 -6.61 3.90 -5.50
CA TYR A 84 -6.31 2.57 -4.99
C TYR A 84 -7.48 1.64 -5.27
N ARG A 85 -7.23 0.47 -5.84
CA ARG A 85 -8.27 -0.54 -6.06
C ARG A 85 -8.87 -0.98 -4.73
N THR A 86 -10.20 -0.93 -4.65
CA THR A 86 -10.97 -1.26 -3.43
C THR A 86 -12.20 -2.13 -3.71
N GLN A 87 -12.49 -2.40 -4.98
CA GLN A 87 -13.61 -3.23 -5.38
C GLN A 87 -13.38 -3.86 -6.76
N HIS A 88 -13.86 -5.08 -6.91
CA HIS A 88 -13.89 -5.77 -8.19
C HIS A 88 -15.19 -5.45 -8.96
N VAL A 89 -15.08 -4.89 -10.16
CA VAL A 89 -16.20 -4.65 -11.07
C VAL A 89 -16.09 -5.56 -12.30
N ARG A 90 -14.88 -5.77 -12.84
CA ARG A 90 -14.65 -6.58 -14.05
C ARG A 90 -13.41 -7.47 -13.95
N ALA A 91 -13.49 -8.64 -14.59
CA ALA A 91 -12.42 -9.64 -14.65
C ALA A 91 -11.72 -9.66 -16.01
N ASP A 92 -11.32 -8.49 -16.52
CA ASP A 92 -10.60 -8.32 -17.80
C ASP A 92 -9.09 -8.13 -17.62
N GLY A 93 -8.62 -8.10 -16.37
CA GLY A 93 -7.20 -7.94 -16.03
C GLY A 93 -6.70 -6.51 -16.11
N LEU A 94 -7.58 -5.52 -16.32
CA LEU A 94 -7.27 -4.10 -16.27
C LEU A 94 -7.88 -3.49 -15.01
N THR A 95 -7.18 -2.54 -14.39
CA THR A 95 -7.74 -1.74 -13.29
C THR A 95 -8.26 -0.44 -13.86
N THR A 96 -9.53 -0.15 -13.63
CA THR A 96 -10.20 1.09 -14.06
C THR A 96 -10.61 1.95 -12.87
N GLN A 97 -10.85 3.25 -13.08
CA GLN A 97 -11.15 4.17 -11.97
C GLN A 97 -12.43 3.80 -11.19
N ASP A 98 -13.41 3.15 -11.82
CA ASP A 98 -14.64 2.66 -11.18
C ASP A 98 -14.42 1.47 -10.23
N GLU A 99 -13.22 0.89 -10.23
CA GLU A 99 -12.76 -0.15 -9.29
C GLU A 99 -11.97 0.43 -8.10
N CYS A 100 -11.75 1.75 -8.08
CA CYS A 100 -10.85 2.41 -7.16
C CYS A 100 -11.54 3.42 -6.25
N THR A 101 -10.95 3.62 -5.07
CA THR A 101 -11.24 4.76 -4.21
C THR A 101 -10.19 5.86 -4.46
N PRO A 102 -10.60 7.08 -4.86
CA PRO A 102 -9.68 8.20 -5.04
C PRO A 102 -9.34 8.85 -3.70
N LEU A 103 -8.07 9.21 -3.51
CA LEU A 103 -7.53 9.98 -2.39
C LEU A 103 -6.96 11.27 -2.95
N LEU A 104 -7.51 12.41 -2.54
CA LEU A 104 -7.10 13.74 -2.99
C LEU A 104 -6.09 14.35 -2.03
N PHE A 105 -5.02 14.85 -2.60
CA PHE A 105 -3.92 15.53 -1.94
C PHE A 105 -3.80 16.95 -2.46
N GLU A 106 -3.60 17.89 -1.53
CA GLU A 106 -3.18 19.25 -1.82
C GLU A 106 -1.88 19.53 -1.06
N ASN A 107 -0.84 19.94 -1.78
CA ASN A 107 0.50 20.19 -1.22
C ASN A 107 1.01 19.01 -0.36
N ASP A 108 0.89 17.79 -0.89
CA ASP A 108 1.28 16.53 -0.25
C ASP A 108 0.49 16.15 1.02
N LEU A 109 -0.63 16.80 1.32
CA LEU A 109 -1.51 16.47 2.44
C LEU A 109 -2.85 15.92 1.96
N LEU A 110 -3.32 14.84 2.59
CA LEU A 110 -4.62 14.22 2.31
C LEU A 110 -5.76 15.14 2.74
N VAL A 111 -6.53 15.65 1.78
CA VAL A 111 -7.64 16.60 2.04
C VAL A 111 -9.03 15.99 1.82
N ALA A 112 -9.14 14.90 1.06
CA ALA A 112 -10.39 14.16 0.86
C ALA A 112 -10.14 12.75 0.32
N TRP A 113 -11.13 11.87 0.41
CA TRP A 113 -11.16 10.59 -0.29
C TRP A 113 -12.60 10.16 -0.64
N GLY A 114 -12.74 9.19 -1.56
CA GLY A 114 -14.03 8.72 -2.09
C GLY A 114 -14.57 9.59 -3.24
N ASP A 115 -15.76 9.29 -3.75
CA ASP A 115 -16.32 9.90 -4.98
C ASP A 115 -16.27 11.44 -4.99
N GLY A 116 -16.51 12.08 -3.84
CA GLY A 116 -16.44 13.54 -3.70
C GLY A 116 -15.04 14.10 -3.92
N ALA A 117 -13.99 13.35 -3.60
CA ALA A 117 -12.60 13.76 -3.76
C ALA A 117 -12.21 13.94 -5.22
N TYR A 118 -12.62 13.01 -6.10
CA TYR A 118 -12.35 13.15 -7.53
C TYR A 118 -13.15 14.29 -8.17
N GLN A 119 -14.40 14.50 -7.72
CA GLN A 119 -15.19 15.66 -8.17
C GLN A 119 -14.57 16.99 -7.75
N SER A 120 -13.96 17.06 -6.57
CA SER A 120 -13.18 18.24 -6.15
C SER A 120 -11.95 18.41 -7.03
N TYR A 121 -11.18 17.34 -7.29
CA TYR A 121 -10.02 17.37 -8.18
C TYR A 121 -10.36 17.96 -9.56
N LEU A 122 -11.47 17.53 -10.17
CA LEU A 122 -11.87 18.02 -11.50
C LEU A 122 -12.29 19.51 -11.50
N LYS A 123 -12.69 20.07 -10.36
CA LYS A 123 -13.17 21.45 -10.22
C LYS A 123 -12.09 22.45 -9.81
N SER A 124 -11.01 21.98 -9.20
CA SER A 124 -9.83 22.80 -8.89
C SER A 124 -9.04 23.18 -10.14
#